data_AF-A0A6H1ZRB6-F1
#
_entry.id   AF-A0A6H1ZRB6-F1
#
_cell.length_a   1.000
_cell.length_b   1.000
_cell.length_c   1.000
_cell.angle_alpha   90.00
_cell.angle_beta   90.00
_cell.angle_gamma   90.00
#
_symmetry.space_group_name_H-M   'P 1'
#
loop_
_entity.id
_entity.type
_entity.pdbx_description
1 polymer ?
#
loop_
_entity_poly.entity_id
_entity_poly.type
_entity_poly.pdbx_seq_one_letter_code
_entity_poly.pdbx_strand_id
1 'polypeptide(L)'
;MPVHRYIWWLPRPRKCKYPGGFPLHFEKKLLSLLRIAPGEVCQPFAGMCEYGLRIDVRREVKPDIIADAHHLPVKDNIFQLTLLDPPYSDDYSKELFGTGKVHPSQYNKEAVRITKPGGFVVLYHYYLPERIKDTKWYAIIALITRQYHRARIVSIFRKLKLIISLEQFLPGKKE
;
A
#
# COMPACT_ATOMS: atom_id res chain seq x y z
N MET A 1 0.02 20.98 5.01
CA MET A 1 0.21 20.21 6.27
C MET A 1 1.59 19.60 6.24
N PRO A 2 2.32 19.62 7.37
CA PRO A 2 3.64 19.00 7.46
C PRO A 2 3.55 17.49 7.23
N VAL A 3 4.59 16.92 6.61
CA VAL A 3 4.72 15.47 6.45
C VAL A 3 5.27 14.90 7.76
N HIS A 4 4.52 13.97 8.37
CA HIS A 4 4.96 13.34 9.62
C HIS A 4 6.14 12.39 9.36
N ARG A 5 7.10 12.34 10.29
CA ARG A 5 8.28 11.46 10.18
C ARG A 5 8.40 10.63 11.44
N TYR A 6 8.46 9.32 11.28
CA TYR A 6 8.55 8.37 12.38
C TYR A 6 9.77 7.46 12.22
N ILE A 7 10.27 6.96 13.33
CA ILE A 7 11.22 5.84 13.37
C ILE A 7 10.56 4.73 14.16
N TRP A 8 10.40 3.57 13.55
CA TRP A 8 9.84 2.39 14.20
C TRP A 8 10.91 1.31 14.32
N TRP A 9 11.05 0.78 15.52
CA TRP A 9 11.82 -0.42 15.77
C TRP A 9 10.86 -1.54 16.12
N LEU A 10 10.71 -2.54 15.24
CA LEU A 10 9.77 -3.64 15.42
C LEU A 10 10.47 -5.00 15.48
N PRO A 11 10.00 -5.93 16.34
CA PRO A 11 10.68 -7.21 16.55
C PRO A 11 10.51 -8.21 15.39
N ARG A 12 11.44 -9.17 15.34
CA ARG A 12 11.46 -10.40 14.53
C ARG A 12 11.95 -11.54 15.45
N PRO A 13 11.60 -12.84 15.21
CA PRO A 13 10.89 -13.38 14.06
C PRO A 13 9.36 -13.28 14.19
N ARG A 14 8.67 -13.30 13.04
CA ARG A 14 7.23 -13.58 12.98
C ARG A 14 7.04 -15.10 13.04
N LYS A 15 5.88 -15.58 13.52
CA LYS A 15 5.56 -17.03 13.53
C LYS A 15 5.62 -17.64 12.12
N CYS A 16 5.22 -16.89 11.10
CA CYS A 16 5.35 -17.27 9.71
C CYS A 16 6.76 -16.98 9.18
N LYS A 17 7.43 -17.99 8.61
CA LYS A 17 8.79 -17.88 8.03
C LYS A 17 8.80 -17.39 6.57
N TYR A 18 7.73 -16.72 6.10
CA TYR A 18 7.66 -16.22 4.72
C TYR A 18 8.76 -15.18 4.44
N PRO A 19 9.62 -15.41 3.42
CA PRO A 19 10.63 -14.44 3.01
C PRO A 19 9.99 -13.10 2.63
N GLY A 20 10.63 -11.99 2.99
CA GLY A 20 10.12 -10.65 2.70
C GLY A 20 8.97 -10.16 3.60
N GLY A 21 8.28 -11.04 4.33
CA GLY A 21 7.12 -10.65 5.12
C GLY A 21 7.43 -9.63 6.23
N PHE A 22 6.42 -8.80 6.55
CA PHE A 22 6.52 -7.71 7.53
C PHE A 22 7.08 -8.14 8.92
N PRO A 23 7.69 -7.21 9.67
CA PRO A 23 8.03 -7.46 11.06
C PRO A 23 6.80 -7.59 11.95
N LEU A 24 6.99 -8.18 13.13
CA LEU A 24 5.91 -8.45 14.05
C LEU A 24 5.24 -7.14 14.47
N HIS A 25 3.89 -7.16 14.53
CA HIS A 25 3.03 -6.02 14.85
C HIS A 25 3.02 -4.85 13.85
N PHE A 26 3.72 -4.95 12.72
CA PHE A 26 3.75 -3.86 11.74
C PHE A 26 2.35 -3.43 11.29
N GLU A 27 1.57 -4.37 10.77
CA GLU A 27 0.24 -4.07 10.23
C GLU A 27 -0.67 -3.51 11.33
N LYS A 28 -0.73 -4.17 12.50
CA LYS A 28 -1.51 -3.70 13.65
C LYS A 28 -1.14 -2.27 14.06
N LYS A 29 0.15 -1.94 14.10
CA LYS A 29 0.64 -0.59 14.45
C LYS A 29 0.31 0.43 13.36
N LEU A 30 0.41 0.06 12.09
CA LEU A 30 0.03 0.90 10.95
C LEU A 30 -1.47 1.23 10.97
N LEU A 31 -2.32 0.22 11.16
CA LEU A 31 -3.77 0.42 11.26
C LEU A 31 -4.14 1.32 12.44
N SER A 32 -3.49 1.13 13.59
CA SER A 32 -3.68 2.01 14.75
C SER A 32 -3.24 3.45 14.47
N LEU A 33 -2.10 3.66 13.81
CA LEU A 33 -1.61 5.00 13.45
C LEU A 33 -2.59 5.73 12.52
N LEU A 34 -3.13 5.01 11.54
CA LEU A 34 -4.03 5.56 10.53
C LEU A 34 -5.50 5.54 10.93
N ARG A 35 -5.83 4.95 12.10
CA ARG A 35 -7.19 4.75 12.62
C ARG A 35 -8.09 4.00 11.63
N ILE A 36 -7.57 2.92 11.05
CA ILE A 36 -8.24 2.11 10.03
C ILE A 36 -8.71 0.79 10.63
N ALA A 37 -9.95 0.40 10.33
CA ALA A 37 -10.45 -0.90 10.75
C ALA A 37 -9.85 -2.02 9.87
N PRO A 38 -9.57 -3.22 10.42
CA PRO A 38 -8.96 -4.32 9.66
C PRO A 38 -9.67 -4.69 8.35
N GLY A 39 -11.00 -4.59 8.30
CA GLY A 39 -11.80 -4.90 7.11
C GLY A 39 -11.77 -3.85 5.99
N GLU A 40 -11.15 -2.68 6.22
CA GLU A 40 -11.10 -1.58 5.24
C GLU A 40 -9.78 -1.52 4.45
N VAL A 41 -9.01 -2.60 4.52
CA VAL A 41 -7.66 -2.70 3.97
C VAL A 41 -7.65 -3.62 2.76
N CYS A 42 -6.90 -3.26 1.72
CA CYS A 42 -6.55 -4.14 0.61
C CYS A 42 -5.03 -4.28 0.51
N GLN A 43 -4.55 -5.50 0.27
CA GLN A 43 -3.13 -5.80 0.12
C GLN A 43 -2.89 -6.54 -1.21
N PRO A 44 -2.53 -5.81 -2.30
CA PRO A 44 -2.29 -6.37 -3.65
C PRO A 44 -1.08 -7.28 -3.82
N PHE A 45 -0.20 -7.34 -2.81
CA PHE A 45 0.98 -8.19 -2.76
C PHE A 45 0.92 -8.98 -1.45
N ALA A 46 -0.16 -9.73 -1.27
CA ALA A 46 -0.60 -10.13 0.06
C ALA A 46 0.37 -11.06 0.80
N GLY A 47 1.15 -11.91 0.10
CA GLY A 47 2.03 -12.88 0.75
C GLY A 47 1.32 -13.54 1.95
N MET A 48 1.86 -13.34 3.15
CA MET A 48 1.30 -13.84 4.42
C MET A 48 0.81 -12.72 5.36
N CYS A 49 0.18 -11.68 4.80
CA CYS A 49 -0.40 -10.57 5.55
C CYS A 49 -1.61 -10.99 6.41
N GLU A 50 -1.85 -10.28 7.52
CA GLU A 50 -2.84 -10.67 8.53
C GLU A 50 -4.21 -9.99 8.37
N TYR A 51 -4.28 -8.82 7.73
CA TYR A 51 -5.51 -8.01 7.72
C TYR A 51 -5.98 -7.62 6.32
N GLY A 52 -7.28 -7.39 6.20
CA GLY A 52 -7.92 -6.91 4.99
C GLY A 52 -8.11 -7.97 3.92
N LEU A 53 -8.53 -7.51 2.74
CA LEU A 53 -8.62 -8.32 1.53
C LEU A 53 -7.21 -8.61 0.99
N ARG A 54 -6.87 -9.88 0.89
CA ARG A 54 -5.57 -10.37 0.40
C ARG A 54 -5.68 -10.73 -1.08
N ILE A 55 -4.93 -10.02 -1.92
CA ILE A 55 -4.80 -10.31 -3.34
C ILE A 55 -3.34 -10.64 -3.64
N ASP A 56 -3.10 -11.74 -4.33
CA ASP A 56 -1.75 -12.16 -4.72
C ASP A 56 -1.81 -12.97 -6.02
N VAL A 57 -0.76 -12.90 -6.83
CA VAL A 57 -0.65 -13.73 -8.04
C VAL A 57 -0.32 -15.19 -7.69
N ARG A 58 0.28 -15.42 -6.53
CA ARG A 58 0.72 -16.73 -6.07
C ARG A 58 -0.38 -17.47 -5.33
N ARG A 59 -0.79 -18.62 -5.84
CA ARG A 59 -1.83 -19.44 -5.21
C ARG A 59 -1.36 -20.07 -3.90
N GLU A 60 -0.07 -20.34 -3.78
CA GLU A 60 0.52 -21.05 -2.62
C GLU A 60 0.35 -20.27 -1.31
N VAL A 61 0.27 -18.94 -1.36
CA VAL A 61 0.05 -18.11 -0.16
C VAL A 61 -1.42 -18.03 0.24
N LYS A 62 -2.32 -18.70 -0.49
CA LYS A 62 -3.77 -18.77 -0.25
C LYS A 62 -4.38 -17.36 -0.04
N PRO A 63 -4.30 -16.47 -1.05
CA PRO A 63 -4.97 -15.18 -0.99
C PRO A 63 -6.49 -15.36 -1.09
N ASP A 64 -7.26 -14.32 -0.76
CA ASP A 64 -8.71 -14.29 -0.95
C ASP A 64 -9.07 -14.20 -2.44
N ILE A 65 -8.24 -13.50 -3.22
CA ILE A 65 -8.36 -13.38 -4.67
C ILE A 65 -6.99 -13.63 -5.32
N ILE A 66 -6.96 -14.51 -6.32
CA ILE A 66 -5.77 -14.72 -7.16
C ILE A 66 -5.82 -13.73 -8.32
N ALA A 67 -4.96 -12.71 -8.32
CA ALA A 67 -4.91 -11.70 -9.38
C ALA A 67 -3.57 -10.95 -9.40
N ASP A 68 -3.29 -10.31 -10.53
CA ASP A 68 -2.14 -9.43 -10.70
C ASP A 68 -2.45 -8.02 -10.13
N ALA A 69 -1.56 -7.49 -9.29
CA ALA A 69 -1.65 -6.14 -8.72
C ALA A 69 -1.70 -5.02 -9.78
N HIS A 70 -1.26 -5.29 -11.00
CA HIS A 70 -1.32 -4.38 -12.14
C HIS A 70 -2.73 -4.26 -12.75
N HIS A 71 -3.65 -5.17 -12.42
CA HIS A 71 -5.03 -5.20 -12.90
C HIS A 71 -5.96 -5.79 -11.81
N LEU A 72 -6.34 -4.97 -10.83
CA LEU A 72 -7.09 -5.44 -9.66
C LEU A 72 -8.57 -5.67 -9.99
N PRO A 73 -9.15 -6.86 -9.72
CA PRO A 73 -10.56 -7.17 -9.97
C PRO A 73 -11.47 -6.61 -8.85
N VAL A 74 -11.27 -5.34 -8.52
CA VAL A 74 -11.95 -4.62 -7.45
C VAL A 74 -12.51 -3.32 -8.02
N LYS A 75 -13.70 -2.90 -7.58
CA LYS A 75 -14.25 -1.60 -7.97
C LYS A 75 -13.46 -0.43 -7.36
N ASP A 76 -13.59 0.72 -7.99
CA ASP A 76 -12.99 1.97 -7.54
C ASP A 76 -13.48 2.39 -6.15
N ASN A 77 -12.62 3.09 -5.39
CA ASN A 77 -12.99 3.79 -4.17
C ASN A 77 -13.68 2.92 -3.09
N ILE A 78 -13.22 1.67 -2.89
CA ILE A 78 -13.78 0.76 -1.88
C ILE A 78 -13.02 0.82 -0.56
N PHE A 79 -11.69 0.86 -0.62
CA PHE A 79 -10.84 0.67 0.56
C PHE A 79 -10.42 1.97 1.20
N GLN A 80 -10.34 2.00 2.52
CA GLN A 80 -9.80 3.15 3.24
C GLN A 80 -8.26 3.13 3.24
N LEU A 81 -7.65 1.95 3.14
CA LEU A 81 -6.21 1.75 3.02
C LEU A 81 -5.89 0.72 1.92
N THR A 82 -4.99 1.07 1.01
CA THR A 82 -4.28 0.09 0.17
C THR A 82 -2.82 0.03 0.59
N LEU A 83 -2.34 -1.14 1.03
CA LEU A 83 -0.96 -1.37 1.47
C LEU A 83 -0.21 -2.20 0.42
N LEU A 84 0.84 -1.61 -0.13
CA LEU A 84 1.69 -2.18 -1.17
C LEU A 84 3.02 -2.64 -0.55
N ASP A 85 3.36 -3.92 -0.74
CA ASP A 85 4.69 -4.50 -0.46
C ASP A 85 5.16 -5.26 -1.70
N PRO A 86 5.42 -4.54 -2.82
CA PRO A 86 5.82 -5.18 -4.06
C PRO A 86 7.20 -5.83 -3.94
N PRO A 87 7.55 -6.80 -4.80
CA PRO A 87 8.93 -7.19 -4.99
C PRO A 87 9.79 -5.96 -5.30
N TYR A 88 10.98 -5.89 -4.72
CA TYR A 88 11.72 -4.62 -4.72
C TYR A 88 12.50 -4.32 -6.01
N SER A 89 12.64 -5.31 -6.89
CA SER A 89 13.22 -5.20 -8.23
C SER A 89 12.74 -6.36 -9.11
N ASP A 90 12.95 -6.27 -10.42
CA ASP A 90 12.67 -7.35 -11.36
C ASP A 90 13.47 -8.62 -11.03
N ASP A 91 14.76 -8.46 -10.68
CA ASP A 91 15.60 -9.58 -10.26
C ASP A 91 15.07 -10.22 -8.98
N TYR A 92 14.68 -9.40 -7.99
CA TYR A 92 14.09 -9.88 -6.73
C TYR A 92 12.75 -10.60 -6.97
N SER A 93 11.93 -10.09 -7.88
CA SER A 93 10.67 -10.70 -8.33
C SER A 93 10.91 -12.08 -8.94
N LYS A 94 11.87 -12.18 -9.87
CA LYS A 94 12.22 -13.41 -10.56
C LYS A 94 12.86 -14.45 -9.63
N GLU A 95 13.83 -14.04 -8.81
CA GLU A 95 14.60 -14.94 -7.95
C GLU A 95 13.79 -15.50 -6.79
N LEU A 96 12.98 -14.69 -6.10
CA LEU A 96 12.29 -15.14 -4.88
C LEU A 96 10.87 -15.62 -5.12
N PHE A 97 10.21 -15.11 -6.17
CA PHE A 97 8.79 -15.33 -6.38
C PHE A 97 8.48 -15.95 -7.75
N GLY A 98 9.43 -15.97 -8.69
CA GLY A 98 9.20 -16.45 -10.05
C GLY A 98 8.20 -15.60 -10.83
N THR A 99 7.99 -14.35 -10.43
CA THR A 99 6.97 -13.45 -10.99
C THR A 99 7.56 -12.50 -12.04
N GLY A 100 6.67 -11.90 -12.84
CA GLY A 100 7.06 -10.97 -13.92
C GLY A 100 7.62 -9.63 -13.43
N LYS A 101 7.77 -8.68 -14.37
CA LYS A 101 8.29 -7.35 -14.09
C LYS A 101 7.42 -6.58 -13.10
N VAL A 102 8.07 -5.82 -12.23
CA VAL A 102 7.42 -4.90 -11.31
C VAL A 102 7.19 -3.61 -12.10
N HIS A 103 5.94 -3.24 -12.37
CA HIS A 103 5.58 -1.99 -13.05
C HIS A 103 5.01 -0.96 -12.05
N PRO A 104 5.84 -0.17 -11.34
CA PRO A 104 5.42 0.80 -10.33
C PRO A 104 4.31 1.74 -10.74
N SER A 105 4.41 2.32 -11.94
CA SER A 105 3.39 3.24 -12.43
C SER A 105 2.01 2.59 -12.49
N GLN A 106 1.93 1.31 -12.85
CA GLN A 106 0.69 0.61 -13.06
C GLN A 106 0.07 0.10 -11.75
N TYR A 107 0.81 -0.59 -10.88
CA TYR A 107 0.24 -1.01 -9.59
C TYR A 107 -0.08 0.19 -8.68
N ASN A 108 0.68 1.29 -8.78
CA ASN A 108 0.36 2.51 -8.02
C ASN A 108 -0.94 3.14 -8.52
N LYS A 109 -1.19 3.14 -9.85
CA LYS A 109 -2.45 3.62 -10.42
C LYS A 109 -3.64 2.80 -9.90
N GLU A 110 -3.51 1.47 -9.90
CA GLU A 110 -4.54 0.58 -9.36
C GLU A 110 -4.77 0.80 -7.87
N ALA A 111 -3.70 0.91 -7.08
CA ALA A 111 -3.80 1.19 -5.64
C ALA A 111 -4.55 2.50 -5.36
N VAL A 112 -4.26 3.56 -6.12
CA VAL A 112 -5.00 4.82 -6.03
C VAL A 112 -6.45 4.62 -6.46
N ARG A 113 -6.73 3.92 -7.57
CA ARG A 113 -8.08 3.68 -8.09
C ARG A 113 -8.99 3.04 -7.04
N ILE A 114 -8.56 1.96 -6.40
CA ILE A 114 -9.36 1.21 -5.43
C ILE A 114 -9.47 1.89 -4.05
N THR A 115 -8.58 2.84 -3.75
CA THR A 115 -8.59 3.59 -2.49
C THR A 115 -9.64 4.71 -2.54
N LYS A 116 -10.42 4.86 -1.46
CA LYS A 116 -11.40 5.95 -1.29
C LYS A 116 -10.75 7.33 -1.34
N PRO A 117 -11.43 8.37 -1.86
CA PRO A 117 -10.93 9.74 -1.75
C PRO A 117 -10.72 10.13 -0.28
N GLY A 118 -9.54 10.66 0.05
CA GLY A 118 -9.15 10.92 1.44
C GLY A 118 -8.65 9.70 2.22
N GLY A 119 -8.68 8.50 1.64
CA GLY A 119 -8.04 7.28 2.13
C GLY A 119 -6.53 7.26 1.90
N PHE A 120 -5.89 6.16 2.27
CA PHE A 120 -4.44 6.02 2.30
C PHE A 120 -3.93 5.01 1.28
N VAL A 121 -2.85 5.38 0.59
CA VAL A 121 -2.02 4.45 -0.17
C VAL A 121 -0.68 4.38 0.55
N VAL A 122 -0.28 3.18 0.97
CA VAL A 122 0.96 2.96 1.70
C VAL A 122 1.88 2.08 0.86
N LEU A 123 3.13 2.52 0.68
CA LEU A 123 4.18 1.73 0.04
C LEU A 123 5.23 1.34 1.07
N TYR A 124 5.47 0.04 1.20
CA TYR A 124 6.57 -0.55 1.96
C TYR A 124 7.72 -0.87 1.00
N HIS A 125 8.87 -0.23 1.16
CA HIS A 125 10.02 -0.44 0.29
C HIS A 125 11.35 -0.25 1.03
N TYR A 126 12.49 -0.43 0.36
CA TYR A 126 13.80 -0.01 0.90
C TYR A 126 14.23 1.40 0.50
N TYR A 127 13.50 2.07 -0.40
CA TYR A 127 13.80 3.43 -0.86
C TYR A 127 12.60 4.35 -0.62
N LEU A 128 12.84 5.66 -0.63
CA LEU A 128 11.79 6.66 -0.61
C LEU A 128 11.34 6.94 -2.06
N PRO A 129 10.12 6.55 -2.47
CA PRO A 129 9.62 6.79 -3.82
C PRO A 129 9.31 8.27 -4.04
N GLU A 130 9.12 8.65 -5.30
CA GLU A 130 8.38 9.86 -5.63
C GLU A 130 6.93 9.79 -5.13
N ARG A 131 6.27 10.94 -5.09
CA ARG A 131 4.85 11.02 -4.74
C ARG A 131 4.01 10.33 -5.81
N ILE A 132 3.14 9.40 -5.39
CA ILE A 132 2.17 8.76 -6.27
C ILE A 132 1.18 9.80 -6.82
N LYS A 133 0.87 9.74 -8.13
CA LYS A 133 -0.11 10.63 -8.78
C LYS A 133 -1.46 10.61 -8.04
N ASP A 134 -2.15 11.76 -7.99
CA ASP A 134 -3.46 11.95 -7.33
C ASP A 134 -3.46 11.69 -5.81
N THR A 135 -2.28 11.75 -5.19
CA THR A 135 -2.09 11.70 -3.75
C THR A 135 -1.29 12.90 -3.23
N LYS A 136 -1.22 13.06 -1.91
CA LYS A 136 -0.27 13.93 -1.22
C LYS A 136 0.48 13.16 -0.15
N TRP A 137 1.70 13.58 0.15
CA TRP A 137 2.45 13.04 1.30
C TRP A 137 1.67 13.21 2.60
N TYR A 138 1.65 12.15 3.41
CA TYR A 138 1.06 12.16 4.74
C TYR A 138 2.12 11.87 5.80
N ALA A 139 2.85 10.77 5.65
CA ALA A 139 3.90 10.38 6.58
C ALA A 139 4.99 9.53 5.93
N ILE A 140 6.15 9.47 6.58
CA ILE A 140 7.25 8.57 6.27
C ILE A 140 7.66 7.86 7.56
N ILE A 141 7.87 6.54 7.49
CA ILE A 141 8.36 5.75 8.62
C ILE A 141 9.67 5.07 8.20
N ALA A 142 10.75 5.35 8.91
CA ALA A 142 11.95 4.52 8.86
C ALA A 142 11.75 3.32 9.79
N LEU A 143 11.71 2.11 9.23
CA LEU A 143 11.42 0.87 9.93
C LEU A 143 12.70 0.02 10.05
N ILE A 144 13.09 -0.20 11.29
CA ILE A 144 14.27 -0.96 11.70
C ILE A 144 13.80 -2.22 12.44
N THR A 145 14.54 -3.33 12.30
CA THR A 145 14.17 -4.62 12.91
C THR A 145 15.28 -5.20 13.77
N ARG A 146 16.38 -5.65 13.16
CA ARG A 146 17.57 -6.19 13.84
C ARG A 146 18.85 -5.65 13.23
N GLN A 147 19.97 -5.87 13.91
CA GLN A 147 21.30 -5.51 13.41
C GLN A 147 21.55 -6.16 12.04
N TYR A 148 22.27 -5.45 11.16
CA TYR A 148 22.61 -5.87 9.80
C TYR A 148 21.43 -6.12 8.85
N HIS A 149 20.20 -5.78 9.25
CA HIS A 149 19.07 -5.76 8.33
C HIS A 149 18.96 -4.40 7.66
N ARG A 150 18.81 -4.42 6.32
CA ARG A 150 18.46 -3.22 5.57
C ARG A 150 17.14 -2.68 6.13
N ALA A 151 17.14 -1.39 6.50
CA ALA A 151 15.93 -0.71 6.92
C ALA A 151 14.88 -0.70 5.81
N ARG A 152 13.63 -0.45 6.20
CA ARG A 152 12.53 -0.25 5.26
C ARG A 152 11.99 1.15 5.43
N ILE A 153 11.50 1.72 4.34
CA ILE A 153 10.82 3.00 4.29
C ILE A 153 9.36 2.69 4.00
N VAL A 154 8.49 3.15 4.89
CA VAL A 154 7.04 3.08 4.72
C VAL A 154 6.57 4.48 4.34
N SER A 155 6.21 4.64 3.08
CA SER A 155 5.73 5.89 2.51
C SER A 155 4.21 5.90 2.53
N ILE A 156 3.65 6.86 3.26
CA ILE A 156 2.21 6.98 3.43
C ILE A 156 1.71 8.20 2.66
N PHE A 157 0.83 7.93 1.72
CA PHE A 157 0.17 8.92 0.89
C PHE A 157 -1.31 8.97 1.21
N ARG A 158 -1.90 10.16 1.10
CA ARG A 158 -3.35 10.35 1.20
C ARG A 158 -3.91 10.66 -0.17
N LYS A 159 -4.86 9.86 -0.66
CA LYS A 159 -5.57 10.11 -1.92
C LYS A 159 -6.30 11.45 -1.84
N LEU A 160 -6.17 12.28 -2.88
CA LEU A 160 -6.85 13.57 -2.94
C LEU A 160 -8.37 13.36 -2.97
N LYS A 161 -9.10 14.25 -2.30
CA LYS A 161 -10.56 14.30 -2.45
C LYS A 161 -10.87 14.89 -3.82
N LEU A 162 -11.84 14.33 -4.53
CA LEU A 162 -12.45 15.03 -5.67
C LEU A 162 -13.07 16.31 -5.12
N ILE A 163 -12.51 17.45 -5.50
CA ILE A 163 -13.18 18.74 -5.32
C ILE A 163 -14.10 18.83 -6.52
N ILE A 164 -15.39 18.53 -6.32
CA ILE A 164 -16.40 18.93 -7.29
C ILE A 164 -16.50 20.45 -7.15
N SER A 165 -16.08 21.18 -8.18
CA SER A 165 -16.34 22.61 -8.25
C SER A 165 -17.86 22.80 -8.32
N LEU A 166 -18.44 23.56 -7.38
CA LEU A 166 -19.85 23.94 -7.39
C LEU A 166 -20.21 24.74 -8.65
N GLU A 167 -19.24 25.35 -9.33
CA GLU A 167 -19.45 26.11 -10.57
C GLU A 167 -19.91 25.21 -11.73
N GLN A 168 -19.66 23.90 -11.67
CA GLN A 168 -20.13 22.93 -12.67
C GLN A 168 -21.62 22.57 -12.51
N PHE A 169 -22.26 23.02 -11.42
CA PHE A 169 -23.66 22.75 -11.12
C PHE A 169 -24.55 24.01 -11.12
N LEU A 170 -23.99 25.20 -11.36
CA LEU A 170 -24.81 26.39 -11.53
C LEU A 170 -25.34 26.41 -12.97
N PRO A 171 -26.67 26.33 -13.19
CA PRO A 171 -27.22 26.53 -14.52
C PRO A 171 -26.81 27.92 -14.99
N GLY A 172 -26.15 27.98 -16.15
CA GLY A 172 -25.65 29.22 -16.73
C GLY A 172 -26.74 30.28 -16.71
N LYS A 173 -26.43 31.46 -16.16
CA LYS A 173 -27.25 32.65 -16.34
C LYS A 173 -27.39 32.84 -17.85
N LYS A 174 -28.59 32.58 -18.38
CA LYS A 174 -28.97 33.05 -19.70
C LYS A 174 -28.94 34.58 -19.64
N GLU A 175 -28.13 35.16 -20.51
CA GLU A 175 -28.07 36.59 -20.80
C GLU A 175 -29.44 37.13 -21.21
#